data_AF-A0A9P1E9W7-F1
#
_entry.id   AF-A0A9P1E9W7-F1
#
_cell.length_a   1.000
_cell.length_b   1.000
_cell.length_c   1.000
_cell.angle_alpha   90.00
_cell.angle_beta   90.00
_cell.angle_gamma   90.00
#
_symmetry.space_group_name_H-M   'P 1'
#
loop_
_entity.id
_entity.type
_entity.pdbx_description
1 polymer ?
#
loop_
_entity_poly.entity_id
_entity_poly.type
_entity_poly.pdbx_seq_one_letter_code
_entity_poly.pdbx_strand_id
1 'polypeptide(L)'
;MQLLLGRMGFAYDECKQKFEYMSVKIKRRMKDMFVQYLPEFGLTDFYYRGFFLLHGCSSKLSAADVVYGVTALLEGSSASRQFGDAYDALSVNNLDKLENGMRKAIRVQRVILI
;
A
#
# COMPACT_ATOMS: atom_id res chain seq x y z
N MET A 1 18.09 -0.92 -5.18
CA MET A 1 16.85 -0.10 -5.28
C MET A 1 17.11 1.37 -5.65
N GLN A 2 18.02 2.09 -4.97
CA GLN A 2 18.26 3.52 -5.21
C GLN A 2 18.68 3.83 -6.66
N LEU A 3 19.54 3.01 -7.27
CA LEU A 3 19.95 3.16 -8.66
C LEU A 3 18.76 3.10 -9.64
N LEU A 4 17.78 2.22 -9.40
CA LEU A 4 16.61 2.07 -10.26
C LEU A 4 15.71 3.32 -10.21
N LEU A 5 15.42 3.80 -9.00
CA LEU A 5 14.63 5.02 -8.81
C LEU A 5 15.35 6.25 -9.40
N GLY A 6 16.68 6.28 -9.31
CA GLY A 6 17.52 7.28 -9.97
C GLY A 6 17.44 7.21 -11.50
N ARG A 7 17.49 6.03 -12.11
CA ARG A 7 17.31 5.85 -13.57
C ARG A 7 15.95 6.33 -14.07
N MET A 8 14.91 6.22 -13.23
CA MET A 8 13.57 6.76 -13.53
C MET A 8 13.47 8.29 -13.37
N GLY A 9 14.52 8.93 -12.82
CA GLY A 9 14.58 10.37 -12.59
C GLY A 9 13.74 10.83 -11.39
N PHE A 10 13.55 9.97 -10.39
CA PHE A 10 12.89 10.35 -9.14
C PHE A 10 13.92 10.90 -8.15
N ALA A 11 13.66 12.10 -7.65
CA ALA A 11 14.48 12.70 -6.61
C ALA A 11 14.43 11.83 -5.34
N TYR A 12 15.57 11.71 -4.66
CA TYR A 12 15.69 10.89 -3.46
C TYR A 12 14.74 11.34 -2.35
N ASP A 13 14.61 12.65 -2.14
CA ASP A 13 13.74 13.21 -1.11
C ASP A 13 12.26 12.93 -1.40
N GLU A 14 11.83 13.00 -2.67
CA GLU A 14 10.48 12.61 -3.08
C GLU A 14 10.22 11.12 -2.82
N CYS A 15 11.21 10.25 -3.05
CA CYS A 15 11.08 8.81 -2.79
C CYS A 15 10.95 8.45 -1.30
N LYS A 16 11.36 9.34 -0.39
CA LYS A 16 11.25 9.14 1.06
C LYS A 16 9.96 9.68 1.66
N GLN A 17 9.24 10.53 0.93
CA GLN A 17 7.99 11.11 1.38
C GLN A 17 6.85 10.08 1.32
N LYS A 18 5.80 10.32 2.10
CA LYS A 18 4.54 9.58 1.90
C LYS A 18 4.04 9.87 0.50
N PHE A 19 3.54 8.85 -0.19
CA PHE A 19 3.00 8.97 -1.54
C PHE A 19 2.00 10.12 -1.65
N GLU A 20 1.13 10.30 -0.66
CA GLU A 20 0.14 11.40 -0.63
C GLU A 20 0.77 12.79 -0.78
N TYR A 21 1.96 13.03 -0.24
CA TYR A 21 2.65 14.32 -0.27
C TYR A 21 3.62 14.49 -1.44
N MET A 22 3.92 13.43 -2.19
CA MET A 22 4.77 13.54 -3.39
C MET A 22 4.13 14.46 -4.44
N SER A 23 4.99 15.09 -5.23
CA SER A 23 4.57 15.98 -6.31
C SER A 23 3.69 15.26 -7.36
N VAL A 24 2.66 15.97 -7.83
CA VAL A 24 1.73 15.44 -8.85
C VAL A 24 2.48 15.07 -10.14
N LYS A 25 3.53 15.83 -10.48
CA LYS A 25 4.38 15.56 -11.65
C LYS A 25 5.04 14.19 -11.56
N ILE A 26 5.60 13.82 -10.40
CA ILE A 26 6.22 12.50 -10.21
C ILE A 26 5.15 11.41 -10.24
N LYS A 27 4.04 11.56 -9.50
CA LYS A 27 2.94 10.59 -9.50
C LYS A 27 2.44 10.25 -10.91
N ARG A 28 2.26 11.26 -11.77
CA ARG A 28 1.83 11.06 -13.17
C ARG A 28 2.85 10.27 -13.98
N ARG A 29 4.15 10.53 -13.79
CA ARG A 29 5.23 9.84 -14.51
C ARG A 29 5.54 8.44 -13.98
N MET A 30 5.16 8.12 -12.74
CA MET A 30 5.50 6.82 -12.12
C MET A 30 5.06 5.63 -12.95
N LYS A 31 3.86 5.69 -13.54
CA LYS A 31 3.37 4.58 -14.36
C LYS A 31 4.25 4.30 -15.57
N ASP A 32 4.55 5.34 -16.34
CA ASP A 32 5.35 5.22 -17.56
C ASP A 32 6.76 4.72 -17.23
N MET A 33 7.37 5.25 -16.17
CA MET A 33 8.69 4.81 -15.71
C MET A 33 8.68 3.36 -15.22
N PHE A 34 7.63 2.92 -14.53
CA PHE A 34 7.55 1.53 -14.07
C PHE A 34 7.36 0.56 -15.23
N VAL A 35 6.49 0.89 -16.19
CA VAL A 35 6.31 0.07 -17.41
C VAL A 35 7.62 -0.03 -18.21
N GLN A 36 8.39 1.05 -18.28
CA GLN A 36 9.65 1.08 -19.02
C GLN A 36 10.77 0.29 -18.33
N TYR A 37 10.98 0.49 -17.03
CA TYR A 37 12.22 0.04 -16.37
C TYR A 37 12.05 -1.24 -15.52
N LEU A 38 10.85 -1.54 -14.99
CA LEU A 38 10.66 -2.73 -14.15
C LEU A 38 10.86 -4.07 -14.88
N PRO A 39 10.50 -4.22 -16.17
CA PRO A 39 10.75 -5.47 -16.91
C PRO A 39 12.23 -5.87 -16.97
N GLU A 40 13.17 -4.91 -16.96
CA GLU A 40 14.62 -5.18 -16.91
C GLU A 40 15.03 -5.96 -15.64
N PHE A 41 14.20 -5.95 -14.60
CA PHE A 41 14.42 -6.61 -13.31
C PHE A 41 13.51 -7.84 -13.12
N GLY A 42 12.85 -8.31 -14.18
CA GLY A 42 11.91 -9.44 -14.12
C GLY A 42 10.55 -9.10 -13.49
N LEU A 43 10.26 -7.83 -13.27
CA LEU A 43 8.99 -7.35 -12.72
C LEU A 43 8.00 -7.02 -13.86
N THR A 44 7.58 -8.06 -14.59
CA THR A 44 6.68 -7.94 -15.76
C THR A 44 5.22 -7.73 -15.38
N ASP A 45 4.78 -8.31 -14.26
CA ASP A 45 3.37 -8.32 -13.83
C ASP A 45 3.09 -7.31 -12.71
N PHE A 46 3.81 -6.18 -12.72
CA PHE A 46 3.69 -5.16 -11.70
C PHE A 46 2.29 -4.52 -11.66
N TYR A 47 1.62 -4.44 -12.81
CA TYR A 47 0.25 -3.93 -12.92
C TYR A 47 -0.74 -5.07 -13.05
N TYR A 48 -1.63 -5.20 -12.07
CA TYR A 48 -2.72 -6.15 -12.07
C TYR A 48 -4.07 -5.43 -11.93
N ARG A 49 -5.15 -6.10 -12.34
CA ARG A 49 -6.51 -5.56 -12.19
C ARG A 49 -6.92 -5.64 -10.73
N GLY A 50 -7.54 -4.57 -10.23
CA GLY A 50 -8.06 -4.50 -8.87
C GLY A 50 -9.24 -3.56 -8.76
N PHE A 51 -9.81 -3.51 -7.57
CA PHE A 51 -10.94 -2.65 -7.24
C PHE A 51 -10.53 -1.59 -6.24
N PHE A 52 -11.23 -0.45 -6.27
CA PHE A 52 -11.04 0.63 -5.32
C PHE A 52 -12.38 1.03 -4.71
N LEU A 53 -12.37 1.24 -3.39
CA LEU A 53 -13.41 1.97 -2.69
C LEU A 53 -13.04 3.45 -2.68
N LEU A 54 -13.99 4.29 -3.10
CA LEU A 54 -13.92 5.74 -2.93
C LEU A 54 -14.79 6.10 -1.74
N HIS A 55 -14.18 6.66 -0.69
CA HIS A 55 -14.87 7.10 0.50
C HIS A 55 -14.54 8.56 0.80
N GLY A 56 -15.57 9.41 0.84
CA GLY A 56 -15.41 10.86 0.94
C GLY A 56 -14.74 11.48 -0.30
N CYS A 57 -14.14 12.66 -0.15
CA CYS A 57 -13.55 13.40 -1.28
C CYS A 57 -12.16 12.93 -1.73
N SER A 58 -11.36 12.33 -0.84
CA SER A 58 -9.91 12.11 -1.11
C SER A 58 -9.39 10.73 -0.75
N SER A 59 -10.14 9.93 0.01
CA SER A 59 -9.69 8.62 0.49
C SER A 59 -10.04 7.54 -0.54
N LYS A 60 -9.01 7.02 -1.22
CA LYS A 60 -9.11 5.90 -2.17
C LYS A 60 -8.40 4.69 -1.56
N LEU A 61 -9.13 3.61 -1.35
CA LEU A 61 -8.61 2.37 -0.77
C LEU A 61 -8.67 1.26 -1.82
N SER A 62 -7.56 0.57 -2.08
CA SER A 62 -7.61 -0.61 -2.94
C SER A 62 -8.12 -1.83 -2.17
N ALA A 63 -8.75 -2.77 -2.87
CA ALA A 63 -9.12 -4.05 -2.28
C ALA A 63 -7.89 -4.78 -1.67
N ALA A 64 -6.72 -4.64 -2.29
CA ALA A 64 -5.48 -5.19 -1.76
C ALA A 64 -5.07 -4.54 -0.43
N ASP A 65 -5.18 -3.21 -0.30
CA ASP A 65 -4.89 -2.50 0.97
C ASP A 65 -5.80 -3.01 2.09
N VAL A 66 -7.08 -3.23 1.79
CA VAL A 66 -8.04 -3.80 2.73
C VAL A 66 -7.63 -5.20 3.17
N VAL A 67 -7.29 -6.07 2.21
CA VAL A 67 -6.84 -7.45 2.49
C VAL A 67 -5.61 -7.46 3.39
N TYR A 68 -4.59 -6.66 3.07
CA TYR A 68 -3.38 -6.58 3.90
C TYR A 68 -3.68 -6.06 5.30
N GLY A 69 -4.50 -5.01 5.41
CA GLY A 69 -4.87 -4.42 6.71
C GLY A 69 -5.66 -5.38 7.59
N VAL A 70 -6.68 -6.04 7.03
CA VAL A 70 -7.55 -6.99 7.74
C VAL A 70 -6.77 -8.25 8.12
N THR A 71 -5.94 -8.79 7.22
CA THR A 71 -5.06 -9.93 7.54
C THR A 71 -4.16 -9.58 8.72
N ALA A 72 -3.54 -8.40 8.73
CA ALA A 72 -2.68 -7.99 9.83
C ALA A 72 -3.43 -7.77 11.17
N LEU A 73 -4.75 -7.57 11.17
CA LEU A 73 -5.55 -7.56 12.38
C LEU A 73 -5.81 -8.96 12.94
N LEU A 74 -5.90 -9.97 12.04
CA LEU A 74 -6.06 -11.38 12.41
C LEU A 74 -4.81 -11.99 13.04
N GLU A 75 -3.62 -11.50 12.68
CA GLU A 75 -2.33 -12.01 13.20
C GLU A 75 -2.09 -11.58 14.66
N GLY A 76 -2.13 -12.54 15.60
CA GLY A 76 -1.92 -12.30 17.04
C GLY A 76 -2.45 -13.42 17.96
N SER A 77 -2.52 -13.16 19.26
CA SER A 77 -2.60 -14.23 20.28
C SER A 77 -4.01 -14.62 20.75
N SER A 78 -5.04 -13.84 20.43
CA SER A 78 -6.41 -14.08 20.90
C SER A 78 -7.41 -14.09 19.75
N ALA A 79 -7.60 -15.28 19.16
CA ALA A 79 -8.37 -15.47 17.92
C ALA A 79 -9.76 -14.82 17.93
N SER A 80 -10.51 -14.92 19.03
CA SER A 80 -11.88 -14.39 19.11
C SER A 80 -11.95 -12.86 19.05
N ARG A 81 -11.05 -12.16 19.77
CA ARG A 81 -11.01 -10.69 19.75
C ARG A 81 -10.56 -10.16 18.40
N GLN A 82 -9.56 -10.80 17.81
CA GLN A 82 -8.96 -10.37 16.55
C GLN A 82 -9.90 -10.56 15.37
N PHE A 83 -10.66 -11.65 15.36
CA PHE A 83 -11.70 -11.84 14.37
C PHE A 83 -12.75 -10.71 14.44
N GLY A 84 -13.19 -10.34 15.66
CA GLY A 84 -14.12 -9.22 15.85
C GLY A 84 -13.55 -7.90 15.33
N ASP A 85 -12.31 -7.55 15.69
CA ASP A 85 -11.67 -6.33 15.21
C ASP A 85 -11.45 -6.30 13.69
N ALA A 86 -11.04 -7.43 13.11
CA ALA A 86 -10.86 -7.59 11.67
C ALA A 86 -12.19 -7.48 10.92
N TYR A 87 -13.26 -8.08 11.45
CA TYR A 87 -14.60 -7.99 10.89
C TYR A 87 -15.15 -6.56 10.97
N ASP A 88 -15.00 -5.90 12.13
CA ASP A 88 -15.42 -4.51 12.31
C ASP A 88 -14.72 -3.57 11.33
N ALA A 89 -13.44 -3.82 11.02
CA ALA A 89 -12.64 -3.02 10.09
C ALA A 89 -13.11 -3.11 8.62
N LEU A 90 -13.93 -4.10 8.25
CA LEU A 90 -14.56 -4.18 6.93
C LEU A 90 -15.72 -3.19 6.78
N SER A 91 -16.22 -2.63 7.89
CA SER A 91 -17.28 -1.62 7.86
C SER A 91 -16.71 -0.27 7.45
N VAL A 92 -17.40 0.39 6.51
CA VAL A 92 -17.09 1.77 6.07
C VAL A 92 -17.19 2.77 7.23
N ASN A 93 -17.92 2.43 8.30
CA ASN A 93 -18.04 3.28 9.49
C ASN A 93 -16.83 3.17 10.43
N ASN A 94 -15.93 2.20 10.22
CA ASN A 94 -14.83 1.89 11.13
C ASN A 94 -13.46 1.98 10.43
N LEU A 95 -13.28 2.96 9.54
CA LEU A 95 -12.04 3.10 8.77
C LEU A 95 -10.79 3.31 9.63
N ASP A 96 -10.93 3.86 10.85
CA ASP A 96 -9.80 3.99 11.78
C ASP A 96 -9.25 2.63 12.21
N LYS A 97 -10.12 1.63 12.38
CA LYS A 97 -9.70 0.24 12.67
C LYS A 97 -8.94 -0.34 11.48
N LEU A 98 -9.45 -0.11 10.26
CA LEU A 98 -8.77 -0.53 9.05
C LEU A 98 -7.41 0.15 8.89
N GLU A 99 -7.31 1.44 9.17
CA GLU A 99 -6.06 2.20 9.11
C GLU A 99 -5.04 1.64 10.10
N ASN A 100 -5.47 1.26 11.31
CA ASN A 100 -4.62 0.58 12.27
C ASN A 100 -4.13 -0.77 11.72
N GLY A 101 -5.01 -1.55 11.08
CA GLY A 101 -4.65 -2.78 10.37
C GLY A 101 -3.59 -2.56 9.30
N MET A 102 -3.76 -1.55 8.43
CA MET A 102 -2.79 -1.20 7.39
C MET A 102 -1.43 -0.79 7.99
N ARG A 103 -1.43 -0.03 9.10
CA ARG A 103 -0.18 0.31 9.82
C ARG A 103 0.51 -0.94 10.37
N LYS A 104 -0.24 -1.91 10.90
CA LYS A 104 0.30 -3.21 11.33
C LYS A 104 0.88 -3.99 10.15
N ALA A 105 0.18 -4.04 9.01
CA ALA A 105 0.64 -4.72 7.81
C ALA A 105 2.00 -4.19 7.33
N ILE A 106 2.18 -2.87 7.31
CA ILE A 106 3.47 -2.24 6.98
C ILE A 106 4.59 -2.72 7.92
N ARG A 107 4.32 -2.86 9.22
CA ARG A 107 5.32 -3.34 10.20
C ARG A 107 5.67 -4.80 9.93
N VAL A 108 4.66 -5.66 9.74
CA VAL A 108 4.86 -7.08 9.47
C VAL A 108 5.68 -7.28 8.20
N GLN A 109 5.31 -6.61 7.09
CA GLN A 109 6.04 -6.72 5.83
C GLN A 109 7.50 -6.25 5.93
N ARG A 110 7.79 -5.23 6.73
CA ARG A 110 9.16 -4.77 6.97
C ARG A 110 10.01 -5.79 7.75
N VAL A 111 9.39 -6.53 8.67
CA VAL A 111 10.09 -7.56 9.46
C VAL A 111 10.36 -8.82 8.64
N ILE A 112 9.50 -9.15 7.67
CA ILE A 112 9.67 -10.33 6.80
C ILE A 112 10.82 -10.13 5.79
N LEU A 113 11.11 -8.89 5.39
CA LEU A 113 12.13 -8.56 4.37
C LEU A 113 13.57 -8.48 4.92
N ILE A 114 13.87 -9.18 6.03
CA ILE A 114 15.21 -9.35 6.62
C ILE A 114 15.84 -10.62 6.05
#